data_AF-A0A0P7Y5N6-F1
#
_entry.id   AF-A0A0P7Y5N6-F1
#
_cell.length_a   1.000
_cell.length_b   1.000
_cell.length_c   1.000
_cell.angle_alpha   90.00
_cell.angle_beta   90.00
_cell.angle_gamma   90.00
#
_symmetry.space_group_name_H-M   'P 1'
#
loop_
_entity.id
_entity.type
_entity.pdbx_description
1 polymer ?
#
loop_
_entity_poly.entity_id
_entity_poly.type
_entity_poly.pdbx_seq_one_letter_code
_entity_poly.pdbx_strand_id
1 'polypeptide(L)'
;MLTTHDLANRPLSLTITDDDGGTETVSVRADAQGAVSMTCSCRRYAAEGWCRHLVDLACMRLRDCGITDPDVDARFEEVVAGTPLEIAANDIDYRLACVSQQAERVAQALTAGPSRDAMETLAVAARDLAQAAESASDALRRFTRRAAGGID
;
A
#
# COMPACT_ATOMS: atom_id res chain seq x y z
N MET A 1 10.67 -34.57 2.78
CA MET A 1 9.99 -33.53 3.56
C MET A 1 10.81 -32.26 3.43
N LEU A 2 10.31 -31.27 2.70
CA LEU A 2 10.86 -29.91 2.77
C LEU A 2 10.43 -29.34 4.12
N THR A 3 11.35 -28.75 4.87
CA THR A 3 11.03 -28.11 6.14
C THR A 3 10.48 -26.70 5.89
N THR A 4 9.69 -26.15 6.81
CA THR A 4 9.13 -24.78 6.73
C THR A 4 10.18 -23.69 6.48
N HIS A 5 11.45 -23.93 6.87
CA HIS A 5 12.58 -23.05 6.57
C HIS A 5 13.01 -23.05 5.09
N ASP A 6 12.72 -24.10 4.33
CA ASP A 6 13.08 -24.19 2.90
C ASP A 6 12.13 -23.39 1.99
N LEU A 7 10.90 -23.14 2.46
CA LEU A 7 9.88 -22.36 1.74
C LEU A 7 10.08 -20.84 1.92
N ALA A 8 10.57 -20.42 3.09
CA ALA A 8 10.81 -19.01 3.41
C ALA A 8 11.84 -18.33 2.48
N ASN A 9 12.80 -19.09 1.94
CA ASN A 9 13.86 -18.55 1.08
C ASN A 9 13.52 -18.58 -0.42
N ARG A 10 12.34 -19.07 -0.82
CA ARG A 10 11.93 -19.08 -2.23
C ARG A 10 11.13 -17.82 -2.56
N PRO A 11 11.54 -17.03 -3.57
CA PRO A 11 10.73 -15.92 -4.06
C PRO A 11 9.33 -16.41 -4.40
N LEU A 12 8.31 -15.76 -3.83
CA LEU A 12 6.92 -15.98 -4.20
C LEU A 12 6.57 -15.01 -5.32
N SER A 13 6.14 -15.55 -6.46
CA SER A 13 5.67 -14.75 -7.59
C SER A 13 4.16 -14.85 -7.65
N LEU A 14 3.49 -13.71 -7.53
CA LEU A 14 2.05 -13.56 -7.58
C LEU A 14 1.66 -12.90 -8.89
N THR A 15 0.61 -13.40 -9.53
CA THR A 15 -0.05 -12.69 -10.62
C THR A 15 -1.27 -12.02 -10.06
N ILE A 16 -1.36 -10.71 -10.24
CA ILE A 16 -2.51 -9.90 -9.82
C ILE A 16 -3.25 -9.41 -11.06
N THR A 17 -4.55 -9.22 -10.91
CA THR A 17 -5.38 -8.59 -11.94
C THR A 17 -5.69 -7.17 -11.50
N ASP A 18 -5.42 -6.19 -12.37
CA ASP A 18 -5.78 -4.80 -12.13
C ASP A 18 -7.27 -4.55 -12.46
N ASP A 19 -7.77 -3.36 -12.11
CA ASP A 19 -9.16 -2.97 -12.36
C ASP A 19 -9.52 -2.89 -13.86
N ASP A 20 -8.51 -2.72 -14.73
CA ASP A 20 -8.66 -2.65 -16.18
C ASP A 20 -8.57 -4.04 -16.85
N GLY A 21 -8.42 -5.11 -16.06
CA GLY A 21 -8.26 -6.50 -16.52
C GLY A 21 -6.86 -6.86 -17.02
N GLY A 22 -5.89 -5.94 -16.90
CA GLY A 22 -4.47 -6.19 -17.08
C GLY A 22 -3.92 -7.07 -15.97
N THR A 23 -2.86 -7.82 -16.28
CA THR A 23 -2.19 -8.69 -15.31
C THR A 23 -0.81 -8.18 -15.02
N GLU A 24 -0.48 -8.04 -13.74
CA GLU A 24 0.84 -7.64 -13.28
C GLU A 24 1.44 -8.76 -12.42
N THR A 25 2.76 -8.82 -12.36
CA THR A 25 3.49 -9.77 -11.52
C THR A 25 4.07 -9.06 -10.32
N VAL A 26 3.83 -9.59 -9.13
CA VAL A 26 4.46 -9.16 -7.89
C VAL A 26 5.39 -10.25 -7.38
N SER A 27 6.67 -9.91 -7.22
CA SER A 27 7.65 -10.81 -6.60
C SER A 27 7.89 -10.41 -5.16
N VAL A 28 7.75 -11.37 -4.25
CA VAL A 28 7.93 -11.23 -2.80
C VAL A 28 9.13 -12.09 -2.40
N ARG A 29 10.03 -11.55 -1.58
CA ARG A 29 11.19 -12.28 -1.05
C ARG A 29 11.38 -11.94 0.41
N ALA A 30 11.42 -12.96 1.26
CA ALA A 30 11.99 -12.84 2.60
C ALA A 30 13.49 -13.10 2.54
N ASP A 31 14.26 -12.35 3.32
CA ASP A 31 15.66 -12.67 3.58
C ASP A 31 15.81 -13.47 4.89
N ALA A 32 17.03 -13.96 5.14
CA ALA A 32 17.34 -14.74 6.33
C ALA A 32 17.24 -13.94 7.65
N GLN A 33 17.11 -12.62 7.58
CA GLN A 33 17.00 -11.70 8.72
C GLN A 33 15.54 -11.30 9.00
N GLY A 34 14.59 -11.81 8.20
CA GLY A 34 13.16 -11.53 8.33
C GLY A 34 12.71 -10.25 7.62
N ALA A 35 13.57 -9.61 6.82
CA ALA A 35 13.15 -8.52 5.96
C ALA A 35 12.42 -9.06 4.74
N VAL A 36 11.30 -8.42 4.39
CA VAL A 36 10.54 -8.75 3.19
C VAL A 36 10.71 -7.63 2.17
N SER A 37 11.02 -8.02 0.94
CA SER A 37 11.01 -7.13 -0.22
C SER A 37 9.91 -7.52 -1.19
N MET A 38 9.30 -6.52 -1.82
CA MET A 38 8.27 -6.67 -2.83
C MET A 38 8.57 -5.79 -4.04
N THR A 39 8.39 -6.34 -5.23
CA THR A 39 8.55 -5.63 -6.51
C THR A 39 7.36 -5.93 -7.40
N CYS A 40 6.94 -4.97 -8.22
CA CYS A 40 5.81 -5.14 -9.15
C CYS A 40 6.24 -4.82 -10.59
N SER A 41 5.71 -5.53 -11.58
CA SER A 41 5.96 -5.22 -13.00
C SER A 41 5.26 -3.97 -13.51
N CYS A 42 4.32 -3.39 -12.74
CA CYS A 42 3.50 -2.30 -13.24
C CYS A 42 4.29 -1.01 -13.46
N ARG A 43 3.84 -0.20 -14.41
CA ARG A 43 4.49 1.06 -14.79
C ARG A 43 4.64 2.02 -13.60
N ARG A 44 3.68 2.05 -12.69
CA ARG A 44 3.73 2.94 -11.52
C ARG A 44 4.87 2.58 -10.57
N TYR A 45 5.06 1.28 -10.33
CA TYR A 45 6.19 0.80 -9.54
C TYR A 45 7.53 1.19 -10.18
N ALA A 46 7.66 1.00 -11.50
CA ALA A 46 8.88 1.39 -12.21
C ALA A 46 9.20 2.89 -12.12
N ALA A 47 8.18 3.74 -12.00
CA ALA A 47 8.35 5.19 -11.91
C ALA A 47 8.57 5.69 -10.47
N GLU A 48 7.85 5.14 -9.49
CA GLU A 48 7.75 5.71 -8.14
C GLU A 48 8.39 4.81 -7.06
N GLY A 49 8.76 3.56 -7.38
CA GLY A 49 9.26 2.58 -6.41
C GLY A 49 8.17 1.94 -5.54
N TRP A 50 6.90 2.28 -5.77
CA TRP A 50 5.74 1.72 -5.09
C TRP A 50 4.53 1.69 -6.06
N CYS A 51 3.52 0.90 -5.72
CA CYS A 51 2.23 0.96 -6.37
C CYS A 51 1.12 0.48 -5.43
N ARG A 52 -0.14 0.71 -5.82
CA ARG A 52 -1.30 0.30 -5.01
C ARG A 52 -1.34 -1.21 -4.79
N HIS A 53 -0.96 -2.00 -5.79
CA HIS A 53 -0.87 -3.45 -5.68
C HIS A 53 0.02 -3.92 -4.53
N LEU A 54 1.18 -3.28 -4.32
CA LEU A 54 2.07 -3.65 -3.23
C LEU A 54 1.43 -3.35 -1.87
N VAL A 55 0.69 -2.23 -1.77
CA VAL A 55 -0.02 -1.86 -0.54
C VAL A 55 -1.14 -2.87 -0.26
N ASP A 56 -1.98 -3.19 -1.25
CA ASP A 56 -3.10 -4.11 -1.05
C ASP A 56 -2.63 -5.52 -0.69
N LEU A 57 -1.62 -6.03 -1.39
CA LEU A 57 -1.01 -7.32 -1.03
C LEU A 57 -0.40 -7.28 0.38
N ALA A 58 0.39 -6.26 0.72
CA ALA A 58 1.00 -6.17 2.05
C ALA A 58 -0.03 -5.91 3.18
N CYS A 59 -1.25 -5.46 2.85
CA CYS A 59 -2.41 -5.40 3.73
C CYS A 59 -3.25 -6.69 3.71
N MET A 60 -2.74 -7.79 3.16
CA MET A 60 -3.40 -9.11 3.08
C MET A 60 -4.69 -9.12 2.25
N ARG A 61 -4.84 -8.21 1.29
CA ARG A 61 -6.02 -8.14 0.39
C ARG A 61 -5.82 -8.96 -0.89
N LEU A 62 -5.40 -10.22 -0.74
CA LEU A 62 -5.05 -11.08 -1.88
C LEU A 62 -6.25 -11.34 -2.81
N ARG A 63 -7.45 -11.49 -2.22
CA ARG A 63 -8.69 -11.71 -2.97
C ARG A 63 -9.06 -10.53 -3.86
N ASP A 64 -8.86 -9.31 -3.35
CA ASP A 64 -9.10 -8.08 -4.11
C ASP A 64 -8.12 -7.96 -5.29
N CYS A 65 -6.95 -8.62 -5.19
CA CYS A 65 -5.96 -8.72 -6.26
C CYS A 65 -6.20 -9.92 -7.21
N GLY A 66 -7.31 -10.64 -7.07
CA GLY A 66 -7.64 -11.81 -7.89
C GLY A 66 -6.96 -13.12 -7.48
N ILE A 67 -6.30 -13.17 -6.32
CA ILE A 67 -5.64 -14.38 -5.82
C ILE A 67 -6.62 -15.12 -4.89
N THR A 68 -7.07 -16.29 -5.34
CA THR A 68 -8.05 -17.12 -4.60
C THR A 68 -7.49 -18.49 -4.20
N ASP A 69 -6.25 -18.79 -4.55
CA ASP A 69 -5.60 -20.05 -4.20
C ASP A 69 -5.22 -20.05 -2.70
N PRO A 70 -5.81 -20.94 -1.88
CA PRO A 70 -5.57 -20.97 -0.45
C PRO A 70 -4.13 -21.36 -0.07
N ASP A 71 -3.43 -22.13 -0.92
CA ASP A 71 -2.03 -22.49 -0.65
C ASP A 71 -1.11 -21.28 -0.89
N VAL A 72 -1.46 -20.43 -1.85
CA VAL A 72 -0.76 -19.15 -2.09
C VAL A 72 -1.03 -18.17 -0.96
N ASP A 73 -2.29 -18.11 -0.49
CA ASP A 73 -2.73 -17.27 0.62
C ASP A 73 -1.93 -17.58 1.90
N ALA A 74 -1.93 -18.84 2.32
CA ALA A 74 -1.20 -19.28 3.52
C ALA A 74 0.32 -19.00 3.40
N ARG A 75 0.92 -19.26 2.24
CA ARG A 75 2.36 -19.00 2.03
C ARG A 75 2.70 -17.52 2.04
N PHE A 76 1.83 -16.66 1.51
CA PHE A 76 2.04 -15.23 1.55
C PHE A 76 1.89 -14.69 2.97
N GLU A 77 0.86 -15.15 3.70
CA GLU A 77 0.65 -14.82 5.10
C GLU A 77 1.88 -15.17 5.95
N GLU A 78 2.42 -16.39 5.80
CA GLU A 78 3.65 -16.82 6.48
C GLU A 78 4.86 -15.91 6.22
N VAL A 79 4.92 -15.27 5.05
CA VAL A 79 6.03 -14.40 4.66
C VAL A 79 5.83 -12.97 5.17
N VAL A 80 4.61 -12.43 5.10
CA VAL A 80 4.35 -10.99 5.26
C VAL A 80 3.73 -10.65 6.61
N ALA A 81 3.01 -11.57 7.25
CA ALA A 81 2.29 -11.28 8.50
C ALA A 81 3.26 -10.99 9.65
N GLY A 82 2.93 -9.98 10.45
CA GLY A 82 3.73 -9.48 11.55
C GLY A 82 5.00 -8.73 11.14
N THR A 83 5.25 -8.54 9.84
CA THR A 83 6.48 -7.90 9.37
C THR A 83 6.39 -6.37 9.41
N PRO A 84 7.54 -5.68 9.47
CA PRO A 84 7.54 -4.21 9.34
C PRO A 84 6.97 -3.71 8.00
N LEU A 85 6.97 -4.55 6.97
CA LEU A 85 6.36 -4.24 5.68
C LEU A 85 4.83 -4.17 5.80
N GLU A 86 4.20 -5.16 6.45
CA GLU A 86 2.76 -5.15 6.73
C GLU A 86 2.37 -3.93 7.57
N ILE A 87 3.14 -3.62 8.62
CA ILE A 87 2.88 -2.44 9.47
C ILE A 87 2.94 -1.15 8.65
N ALA A 88 3.96 -1.02 7.80
CA ALA A 88 4.10 0.15 6.94
C ALA A 88 2.99 0.23 5.88
N ALA A 89 2.53 -0.91 5.35
CA ALA A 89 1.43 -1.00 4.40
C ALA A 89 0.11 -0.52 5.03
N ASN A 90 -0.21 -0.99 6.23
CA ASN A 90 -1.39 -0.57 6.97
C ASN A 90 -1.37 0.93 7.32
N ASP A 91 -0.20 1.49 7.70
CA ASP A 91 -0.08 2.93 7.93
C ASP A 91 -0.33 3.71 6.63
N ILE A 92 0.34 3.38 5.52
CA ILE A 92 0.10 4.13 4.26
C ILE A 92 -1.33 3.97 3.75
N ASP A 93 -1.94 2.78 3.86
CA ASP A 93 -3.33 2.58 3.46
C ASP A 93 -4.29 3.48 4.24
N TYR A 94 -4.12 3.53 5.57
CA TYR A 94 -4.86 4.46 6.42
C TYR A 94 -4.65 5.92 6.02
N ARG A 95 -3.40 6.35 5.78
CA ARG A 95 -3.10 7.73 5.39
C ARG A 95 -3.68 8.10 4.03
N LEU A 96 -3.66 7.18 3.07
CA LEU A 96 -4.29 7.40 1.75
C LEU A 96 -5.81 7.55 1.90
N ALA A 97 -6.45 6.74 2.74
CA ALA A 97 -7.88 6.90 3.04
C ALA A 97 -8.18 8.27 3.68
N CYS A 98 -7.33 8.74 4.60
CA CYS A 98 -7.46 10.10 5.16
C CYS A 98 -7.36 11.18 4.08
N VAL A 99 -6.41 11.07 3.14
CA VAL A 99 -6.27 12.04 2.04
C VAL A 99 -7.55 12.08 1.20
N SER A 100 -8.10 10.93 0.80
CA SER A 100 -9.35 10.85 0.04
C SER A 100 -10.50 11.51 0.80
N GLN A 101 -10.67 11.20 2.09
CA GLN A 101 -11.71 11.81 2.93
C GLN A 101 -11.55 13.34 3.03
N GLN A 102 -10.33 13.86 3.23
CA GLN A 102 -10.13 15.31 3.31
C GLN A 102 -10.32 15.99 1.95
N ALA A 103 -9.97 15.32 0.85
CA ALA A 103 -10.22 15.82 -0.50
C ALA A 103 -11.72 15.95 -0.78
N GLU A 104 -12.52 14.99 -0.34
CA GLU A 104 -13.99 15.08 -0.42
C GLU A 104 -14.54 16.26 0.39
N ARG A 105 -14.01 16.53 1.59
CA ARG A 105 -14.42 17.69 2.40
C ARG A 105 -14.10 19.02 1.72
N VAL A 106 -12.94 19.13 1.06
CA VAL A 106 -12.60 20.29 0.23
C VAL A 106 -13.56 20.41 -0.95
N ALA A 107 -13.83 19.31 -1.66
CA ALA A 107 -14.77 19.30 -2.79
C ALA A 107 -16.17 19.76 -2.34
N GLN A 108 -16.65 19.29 -1.18
CA GLN A 108 -17.92 19.72 -0.60
C GLN A 108 -17.90 21.23 -0.24
N ALA A 109 -16.84 21.70 0.42
CA ALA A 109 -16.71 23.12 0.77
C ALA A 109 -16.71 24.05 -0.46
N LEU A 110 -16.15 23.60 -1.59
CA LEU A 110 -16.16 24.34 -2.86
C LEU A 110 -17.56 24.48 -3.49
N THR A 111 -18.52 23.63 -3.12
CA THR A 111 -19.90 23.75 -3.63
C THR A 111 -20.72 24.83 -2.92
N ALA A 112 -20.24 25.35 -1.78
CA ALA A 112 -20.90 26.44 -1.06
C ALA A 112 -20.79 27.76 -1.84
N GLY A 113 -21.87 28.56 -1.83
CA GLY A 113 -21.86 29.90 -2.41
C GLY A 113 -20.85 30.83 -1.70
N PRO A 114 -20.42 31.92 -2.37
CA PRO A 114 -19.40 32.81 -1.83
C PRO A 114 -19.92 33.57 -0.59
N SER A 115 -19.47 33.14 0.58
CA SER A 115 -19.68 33.81 1.87
C SER A 115 -18.41 33.76 2.70
N ARG A 116 -18.29 34.63 3.71
CA ARG A 116 -17.16 34.61 4.64
C ARG A 116 -17.03 33.25 5.33
N ASP A 117 -18.13 32.73 5.86
CA ASP A 117 -18.15 31.45 6.58
C ASP A 117 -17.77 30.27 5.65
N ALA A 118 -18.18 30.33 4.37
CA ALA A 118 -17.78 29.34 3.37
C ALA A 118 -16.27 29.40 3.08
N MET A 119 -15.68 30.61 3.00
CA MET A 119 -14.24 30.77 2.84
C MET A 119 -13.46 30.29 4.06
N GLU A 120 -13.96 30.54 5.28
CA GLU A 120 -13.36 30.03 6.52
C GLU A 120 -13.41 28.49 6.57
N THR A 121 -14.55 27.89 6.19
CA THR A 121 -14.70 26.43 6.11
C THR A 121 -13.76 25.80 5.08
N LEU A 122 -13.66 26.40 3.90
CA LEU A 122 -12.76 25.95 2.85
C LEU A 122 -11.30 26.04 3.30
N ALA A 123 -10.91 27.10 3.98
CA ALA A 123 -9.54 27.27 4.48
C ALA A 123 -9.16 26.19 5.52
N VAL A 124 -10.09 25.80 6.39
CA VAL A 124 -9.88 24.71 7.34
C VAL A 124 -9.76 23.37 6.60
N ALA A 125 -10.68 23.06 5.70
CA ALA A 125 -10.65 21.81 4.94
C ALA A 125 -9.36 21.68 4.08
N ALA A 126 -8.92 22.77 3.46
CA ALA A 126 -7.68 22.80 2.69
C ALA A 126 -6.43 22.55 3.56
N ARG A 127 -6.42 23.09 4.79
CA ARG A 127 -5.34 22.84 5.75
C ARG A 127 -5.31 21.38 6.20
N ASP A 128 -6.48 20.81 6.52
CA ASP A 128 -6.60 19.40 6.91
C ASP A 128 -6.11 18.48 5.79
N LEU A 129 -6.47 18.78 4.53
CA LEU A 129 -5.99 18.05 3.36
C LEU A 129 -4.47 18.14 3.20
N ALA A 130 -3.89 19.34 3.34
CA ALA A 130 -2.44 19.53 3.24
C ALA A 130 -1.71 18.68 4.29
N GLN A 131 -2.17 18.70 5.54
CA GLN A 131 -1.59 17.90 6.62
C GLN A 131 -1.73 16.39 6.37
N ALA A 132 -2.89 15.94 5.85
CA ALA A 132 -3.09 14.55 5.47
C ALA A 132 -2.14 14.12 4.35
N ALA A 133 -1.94 14.96 3.33
CA ALA A 133 -1.05 14.70 2.20
C ALA A 133 0.42 14.62 2.64
N GLU A 134 0.88 15.52 3.52
CA GLU A 134 2.22 15.46 4.11
C GLU A 134 2.43 14.16 4.89
N SER A 135 1.46 13.79 5.73
CA SER A 135 1.50 12.55 6.52
C SER A 135 1.54 11.30 5.62
N ALA A 136 0.75 11.29 4.54
CA ALA A 136 0.75 10.21 3.56
C ALA A 136 2.09 10.13 2.80
N SER A 137 2.67 11.26 2.41
CA SER A 137 3.98 11.31 1.75
C SER A 137 5.08 10.70 2.62
N ASP A 138 5.11 11.01 3.92
CA ASP A 138 6.09 10.42 4.83
C ASP A 138 5.85 8.92 5.07
N ALA A 139 4.60 8.49 5.21
CA ALA A 139 4.25 7.08 5.28
C ALA A 139 4.66 6.33 4.01
N LEU A 140 4.50 6.95 2.84
CA LEU A 140 4.85 6.38 1.55
C LEU A 140 6.36 6.17 1.41
N ARG A 141 7.17 7.12 1.88
CA ARG A 141 8.62 6.99 1.94
C ARG A 141 9.03 5.81 2.84
N ARG A 142 8.40 5.66 4.00
CA ARG A 142 8.65 4.51 4.89
C ARG A 142 8.27 3.20 4.22
N PHE A 143 7.06 3.12 3.65
CA PHE A 143 6.58 1.94 2.93
C PHE A 143 7.52 1.56 1.78
N THR A 144 7.94 2.52 0.95
CA THR A 144 8.85 2.28 -0.18
C THR A 144 10.19 1.72 0.29
N ARG A 145 10.76 2.26 1.38
CA ARG A 145 11.99 1.70 1.98
C ARG A 145 11.80 0.29 2.49
N ARG A 146 10.69 0.00 3.18
CA ARG A 146 10.38 -1.35 3.68
C ARG A 146 10.13 -2.33 2.54
N ALA A 147 9.41 -1.93 1.49
CA ALA A 147 9.17 -2.75 0.30
C ALA A 147 10.46 -3.06 -0.47
N ALA A 148 11.49 -2.23 -0.36
CA ALA A 148 12.82 -2.52 -0.88
C ALA A 148 13.66 -3.45 0.03
N GLY A 149 13.12 -3.92 1.15
CA GLY A 149 13.82 -4.75 2.14
C GLY A 149 14.61 -3.98 3.20
N GLY A 150 14.36 -2.68 3.37
CA GLY A 150 15.02 -1.88 4.41
C GLY A 150 14.60 -2.31 5.82
N ILE A 151 15.58 -2.55 6.68
CA ILE A 151 15.42 -2.76 8.13
C ILE A 151 15.98 -1.51 8.80
N ASP A 152 15.14 -0.76 9.53
CA ASP A 152 15.62 0.36 10.37
C ASP A 152 16.17 -0.20 11.70
#